data_AF-A0A1E4SBL5-F1
#
_entry.id   AF-A0A1E4SBL5-F1
#
_cell.length_a   1.000
_cell.length_b   1.000
_cell.length_c   1.000
_cell.angle_alpha   90.00
_cell.angle_beta   90.00
_cell.angle_gamma   90.00
#
_symmetry.space_group_name_H-M   'P 1'
#
loop_
_entity.id
_entity.type
_entity.pdbx_description
1 polymer ?
#
loop_
_entity_poly.entity_id
_entity_poly.type
_entity_poly.pdbx_seq_one_letter_code
_entity_poly.pdbx_strand_id
1 'polypeptide(L)'
;MTTIKNELEDFEAFLEADFQDSVFARDLLLATNGSDGPELDLSTPIKKLQFDIQECEKRMKAIAASNYEALVQNFSKIEGSKELLDGKINSGIKHINSSFDRIKTGVIQPYDEAVRLNNALKRIHVTLDLLRSSSYFIFLLQQLEELDKADSNMVRLARLMVQIHEFYVKEERGATRGASLLRIRLIRDSRADIENKRLELRSRCVHAIQAVHNSNFSPDNQDLHNGLVSLYILDKKDFLSVLEKATVNRLVDSSLTQLSRSLQSPRNFTAIVSDVKHSSQEYFDKLAITLNNCEVPNENLFNSVLEHWGGNALTESFWIKLTSKFKKNIAATMARGGPIAKNLRVYYPGIKNSLVDTFNVESERNLVLDAVSIIPTE
;
A
#
# COMPACT_ATOMS: atom_id res chain seq x y z
N MET A 1 8.11 35.93 -95.86
CA MET A 1 8.60 36.57 -94.63
C MET A 1 7.98 37.95 -94.57
N THR A 2 6.80 38.05 -93.98
CA THR A 2 6.12 39.33 -93.78
C THR A 2 6.55 39.79 -92.40
N THR A 3 7.41 40.82 -92.36
CA THR A 3 7.84 41.49 -91.14
C THR A 3 6.58 41.96 -90.42
N ILE A 4 6.19 41.26 -89.35
CA ILE A 4 5.17 41.76 -88.43
C ILE A 4 5.81 43.00 -87.81
N LYS A 5 5.45 44.18 -88.32
CA LYS A 5 5.76 45.45 -87.68
C LYS A 5 5.35 45.29 -86.22
N ASN A 6 6.27 45.48 -85.28
CA ASN A 6 5.95 45.35 -83.88
C ASN A 6 4.97 46.50 -83.55
N GLU A 7 3.67 46.18 -83.50
CA GLU A 7 2.57 47.14 -83.44
C GLU A 7 2.57 47.98 -82.15
N LEU A 8 3.57 47.80 -81.28
CA LEU A 8 3.75 48.43 -79.98
C LEU A 8 5.11 49.14 -79.82
N GLU A 9 5.89 49.33 -80.90
CA GLU A 9 7.19 50.04 -80.86
C GLU A 9 7.11 51.44 -80.22
N ASP A 10 5.95 52.11 -80.29
CA ASP A 10 5.71 53.44 -79.69
C ASP A 10 5.36 53.40 -78.18
N PHE A 11 5.17 52.21 -77.59
CA PHE A 11 4.59 52.00 -76.26
C PHE A 11 5.45 51.14 -75.32
N GLU A 12 6.71 50.90 -75.65
CA GLU A 12 7.61 49.99 -74.91
C GLU A 12 7.78 50.37 -73.44
N ALA A 13 7.84 51.68 -73.14
CA ALA A 13 7.94 52.19 -71.76
C ALA A 13 6.78 51.72 -70.87
N PHE A 14 5.57 51.51 -71.42
CA PHE A 14 4.40 51.05 -70.65
C PHE A 14 4.41 49.55 -70.38
N LEU A 15 5.28 48.78 -71.06
CA LEU A 15 5.38 47.33 -70.96
C LEU A 15 6.52 46.89 -70.02
N GLU A 16 7.31 47.83 -69.50
CA GLU A 16 8.37 47.55 -68.54
C GLU A 16 7.80 47.06 -67.20
N ALA A 17 8.42 46.04 -66.62
CA ALA A 17 7.95 45.41 -65.36
C ALA A 17 7.93 46.39 -64.17
N ASP A 18 8.75 47.44 -64.22
CA ASP A 18 8.92 48.44 -63.18
C ASP A 18 8.31 49.80 -63.55
N PHE A 19 7.38 49.85 -64.50
CA PHE A 19 6.74 51.10 -64.93
C PHE A 19 6.18 51.88 -63.73
N GLN A 20 6.65 53.11 -63.55
CA GLN A 20 6.18 54.06 -62.53
C GLN A 20 5.56 55.26 -63.24
N ASP A 21 4.27 55.46 -63.03
CA ASP A 21 3.46 56.54 -63.61
C ASP A 21 4.05 57.93 -63.32
N SER A 22 4.49 58.16 -62.09
CA SER A 22 5.07 59.43 -61.63
C SER A 22 6.43 59.73 -62.25
N VAL A 23 7.27 58.71 -62.46
CA VAL A 23 8.59 58.85 -63.09
C VAL A 23 8.42 59.13 -64.56
N PHE A 24 7.56 58.38 -65.25
CA PHE A 24 7.25 58.60 -66.65
C PHE A 24 6.65 59.99 -66.91
N ALA A 25 5.70 60.43 -66.07
CA ALA A 25 5.12 61.77 -66.17
C ALA A 25 6.16 62.88 -65.97
N ARG A 26 7.08 62.71 -65.01
CA ARG A 26 8.19 63.65 -64.80
C ARG A 26 9.13 63.70 -65.99
N ASP A 27 9.53 62.55 -66.52
CA ASP A 27 10.48 62.48 -67.62
C ASP A 27 9.88 63.03 -68.91
N LEU A 28 8.56 62.82 -69.13
CA LEU A 28 7.81 63.44 -70.21
C LEU A 28 7.73 64.97 -70.07
N LEU A 29 7.48 65.48 -68.87
CA LEU A 29 7.46 66.93 -68.59
C LEU A 29 8.81 67.58 -68.86
N LEU A 30 9.91 66.92 -68.45
CA LEU A 30 11.28 67.36 -68.71
C LEU A 30 11.59 67.35 -70.20
N ALA A 31 11.17 66.30 -70.92
CA ALA A 31 11.40 66.15 -72.36
C ALA A 31 10.65 67.20 -73.20
N THR A 32 9.44 67.63 -72.79
CA THR A 32 8.66 68.61 -73.55
C THR A 32 9.02 70.06 -73.28
N ASN A 33 9.65 70.37 -72.12
CA ASN A 33 9.89 71.75 -71.69
C ASN A 33 11.34 72.21 -71.77
N GLY A 34 12.32 71.30 -71.82
CA GLY A 34 13.75 71.67 -71.76
C GLY A 34 14.15 72.31 -70.42
N SER A 35 15.46 72.57 -70.22
CA SER A 35 16.00 73.01 -68.93
C SER A 35 15.89 74.52 -68.63
N ASP A 36 15.55 75.37 -69.60
CA ASP A 36 15.78 76.82 -69.51
C ASP A 36 14.58 77.70 -69.91
N GLY A 37 13.36 77.14 -69.97
CA GLY A 37 12.13 77.91 -70.21
C GLY A 37 11.57 78.54 -68.92
N PRO A 38 11.23 79.85 -68.91
CA PRO A 38 10.71 80.52 -67.71
C PRO A 38 9.24 80.18 -67.37
N GLU A 39 8.50 79.51 -68.27
CA GLU A 39 7.13 79.05 -68.06
C GLU A 39 7.00 77.56 -68.39
N LEU A 40 6.26 76.82 -67.55
CA LEU A 40 6.00 75.39 -67.70
C LEU A 40 4.83 75.14 -68.66
N ASP A 41 5.11 74.56 -69.82
CA ASP A 41 4.09 74.10 -70.78
C ASP A 41 3.60 72.69 -70.43
N LEU A 42 2.40 72.64 -69.85
CA LEU A 42 1.67 71.41 -69.59
C LEU A 42 0.81 70.97 -70.79
N SER A 43 0.55 71.87 -71.74
CA SER A 43 -0.40 71.60 -72.83
C SER A 43 0.15 70.59 -73.83
N THR A 44 1.43 70.67 -74.14
CA THR A 44 2.13 69.76 -75.06
C THR A 44 2.23 68.32 -74.54
N PRO A 45 2.72 68.05 -73.30
CA PRO A 45 2.79 66.69 -72.77
C PRO A 45 1.39 66.07 -72.58
N ILE A 46 0.39 66.86 -72.18
CA ILE A 46 -1.01 66.37 -72.09
C ILE A 46 -1.55 65.99 -73.46
N LYS A 47 -1.32 66.81 -74.50
CA LYS A 47 -1.74 66.49 -75.87
C LYS A 47 -1.08 65.21 -76.39
N LYS A 48 0.20 64.99 -76.05
CA LYS A 48 0.93 63.77 -76.42
C LYS A 48 0.34 62.54 -75.74
N LEU A 49 0.09 62.59 -74.43
CA LEU A 49 -0.58 61.49 -73.70
C LEU A 49 -1.99 61.21 -74.24
N GLN A 50 -2.76 62.25 -74.54
CA GLN A 50 -4.10 62.09 -75.13
C GLN A 50 -4.04 61.42 -76.50
N PHE A 51 -3.08 61.80 -77.34
CA PHE A 51 -2.86 61.14 -78.63
C PHE A 51 -2.49 59.68 -78.46
N ASP A 52 -1.58 59.37 -77.52
CA ASP A 52 -1.13 58.02 -77.24
C ASP A 52 -2.27 57.14 -76.68
N ILE A 53 -3.14 57.67 -75.81
CA ILE A 53 -4.35 57.00 -75.33
C ILE A 53 -5.31 56.72 -76.49
N GLN A 54 -5.57 57.71 -77.35
CA GLN A 54 -6.47 57.54 -78.49
C GLN A 54 -5.96 56.51 -79.49
N GLU A 55 -4.65 56.49 -79.73
CA GLU A 55 -4.02 55.51 -80.62
C GLU A 55 -4.05 54.10 -80.01
N CYS A 56 -3.78 53.96 -78.70
CA CYS A 56 -3.99 52.71 -77.97
C CYS A 56 -5.43 52.22 -78.08
N GLU A 57 -6.42 53.08 -77.82
CA GLU A 57 -7.83 52.72 -77.95
C GLU A 57 -8.18 52.29 -79.38
N LYS A 58 -7.66 53.00 -80.39
CA LYS A 58 -7.90 52.69 -81.80
C LYS A 58 -7.29 51.33 -82.17
N ARG A 59 -6.05 51.06 -81.76
CA ARG A 59 -5.37 49.77 -81.98
C ARG A 59 -6.09 48.65 -81.23
N MET A 60 -6.45 48.86 -79.96
CA MET A 60 -7.25 47.92 -79.18
C MET A 60 -8.59 47.61 -79.84
N LYS A 61 -9.30 48.62 -80.35
CA LYS A 61 -10.55 48.45 -81.09
C LYS A 61 -10.34 47.66 -82.38
N ALA A 62 -9.26 47.90 -83.12
CA ALA A 62 -8.94 47.16 -84.34
C ALA A 62 -8.58 45.69 -84.07
N ILE A 63 -7.78 45.42 -83.03
CA ILE A 63 -7.41 44.06 -82.59
C ILE A 63 -8.66 43.32 -82.09
N ALA A 64 -9.49 43.98 -81.28
CA ALA A 64 -10.74 43.41 -80.79
C ALA A 64 -11.73 43.14 -81.93
N ALA A 65 -11.82 44.03 -82.93
CA ALA A 65 -12.69 43.85 -84.09
C ALA A 65 -12.21 42.73 -85.02
N SER A 66 -10.89 42.54 -85.18
CA SER A 66 -10.33 41.46 -86.01
C SER A 66 -10.37 40.09 -85.33
N ASN A 67 -10.32 40.05 -83.99
CA ASN A 67 -10.29 38.81 -83.20
C ASN A 67 -11.55 38.60 -82.35
N TYR A 68 -12.66 39.25 -82.71
CA TYR A 68 -13.87 39.29 -81.87
C TYR A 68 -14.39 37.88 -81.52
N GLU A 69 -14.33 36.95 -82.47
CA GLU A 69 -14.84 35.59 -82.29
C GLU A 69 -14.04 34.81 -81.23
N ALA A 70 -12.70 34.88 -81.29
CA ALA A 70 -11.83 34.26 -80.30
C ALA A 70 -12.00 34.90 -78.92
N LEU A 71 -12.19 36.22 -78.88
CA LEU A 71 -12.43 36.96 -77.64
C LEU A 71 -13.75 36.54 -76.99
N VAL A 72 -14.84 36.47 -77.76
CA VAL A 72 -16.17 36.03 -77.30
C VAL A 72 -16.12 34.57 -76.84
N GLN A 73 -15.44 33.68 -77.55
CA GLN A 73 -15.27 32.29 -77.13
C GLN A 73 -14.48 32.18 -75.81
N ASN A 74 -13.42 32.99 -75.63
CA ASN A 74 -12.66 33.00 -74.38
C ASN A 74 -13.49 33.53 -73.22
N PHE A 75 -14.26 34.61 -73.42
CA PHE A 75 -15.20 35.10 -72.41
C PHE A 75 -16.24 34.03 -72.04
N SER A 76 -16.82 33.35 -73.03
CA SER A 76 -17.78 32.26 -72.80
C SER A 76 -17.16 31.07 -72.05
N LYS A 77 -15.90 30.71 -72.34
CA LYS A 77 -15.16 29.67 -71.59
C LYS A 77 -14.86 30.08 -70.16
N ILE A 78 -14.46 31.33 -69.94
CA ILE A 78 -14.20 31.88 -68.60
C ILE A 78 -15.50 31.91 -67.79
N GLU A 79 -16.60 32.31 -68.41
CA GLU A 79 -17.92 32.38 -67.78
C GLU A 79 -18.43 30.96 -67.44
N GLY A 80 -18.36 30.01 -68.37
CA GLY A 80 -18.72 28.61 -68.10
C GLY A 80 -17.83 27.94 -67.04
N SER A 81 -16.54 28.30 -66.99
CA SER A 81 -15.63 27.81 -65.95
C SER A 81 -15.97 28.41 -64.58
N LYS A 82 -16.29 29.72 -64.52
CA LYS A 82 -16.78 30.38 -63.30
C LYS A 82 -18.09 29.77 -62.83
N GLU A 83 -19.05 29.54 -63.73
CA GLU A 83 -20.33 28.92 -63.39
C GLU A 83 -20.15 27.50 -62.83
N LEU A 84 -19.26 26.69 -63.40
CA LEU A 84 -18.94 25.37 -62.85
C LEU A 84 -18.27 25.46 -61.48
N LEU A 85 -17.33 26.40 -61.32
CA LEU A 85 -16.57 26.58 -60.09
C LEU A 85 -17.47 27.09 -58.96
N ASP A 86 -18.33 28.07 -59.22
CA ASP A 86 -19.26 28.64 -58.24
C ASP A 86 -20.45 27.71 -57.96
N GLY A 87 -21.06 27.17 -59.02
CA GLY A 87 -22.29 26.39 -58.92
C GLY A 87 -22.08 25.00 -58.33
N LYS A 88 -20.99 24.31 -58.70
CA LYS A 88 -20.78 22.91 -58.30
C LYS A 88 -19.66 22.74 -57.28
N ILE A 89 -18.49 23.32 -57.53
CA ILE A 89 -17.29 23.06 -56.72
C ILE A 89 -17.38 23.83 -55.40
N ASN A 90 -17.56 25.15 -55.45
CA ASN A 90 -17.65 25.99 -54.25
C ASN A 90 -18.84 25.60 -53.38
N SER A 91 -19.99 25.29 -53.99
CA SER A 91 -21.16 24.77 -53.29
C SER A 91 -20.86 23.43 -52.60
N GLY A 92 -20.24 22.48 -53.30
CA GLY A 92 -19.83 21.18 -52.74
C GLY A 92 -18.82 21.31 -51.60
N ILE A 93 -17.81 22.17 -51.75
CA ILE A 93 -16.81 22.45 -50.70
C ILE A 93 -17.48 23.07 -49.48
N LYS A 94 -18.39 24.04 -49.67
CA LYS A 94 -19.15 24.64 -48.57
C LYS A 94 -20.00 23.60 -47.84
N HIS A 95 -20.65 22.69 -48.57
CA HIS A 95 -21.42 21.62 -47.98
C HIS A 95 -20.53 20.67 -47.16
N ILE A 96 -19.38 20.24 -47.70
CA ILE A 96 -18.44 19.37 -46.98
C ILE A 96 -17.91 20.04 -45.72
N ASN A 97 -17.48 21.31 -45.82
CA ASN A 97 -16.99 22.06 -44.66
C ASN A 97 -18.09 22.23 -43.61
N SER A 98 -19.33 22.53 -44.02
CA SER A 98 -20.47 22.60 -43.11
C SER A 98 -20.78 21.26 -42.44
N SER A 99 -20.77 20.15 -43.18
CA SER A 99 -20.94 18.81 -42.62
C SER A 99 -19.82 18.46 -41.64
N PHE A 100 -18.57 18.80 -41.97
CA PHE A 100 -17.43 18.58 -41.09
C PHE A 100 -17.52 19.44 -39.82
N ASP A 101 -17.86 20.72 -39.93
CA ASP A 101 -18.03 21.60 -38.78
C ASP A 101 -19.17 21.13 -37.88
N ARG A 102 -20.25 20.59 -38.45
CA ARG A 102 -21.32 19.94 -37.67
C ARG A 102 -20.83 18.71 -36.91
N ILE A 103 -20.00 17.85 -37.51
CA ILE A 103 -19.42 16.68 -36.83
C ILE A 103 -18.42 17.11 -35.76
N LYS A 104 -17.55 18.08 -36.07
CA LYS A 104 -16.55 18.61 -35.15
C LYS A 104 -17.20 19.20 -33.90
N THR A 105 -18.23 20.01 -34.10
CA THR A 105 -18.94 20.69 -33.00
C THR A 105 -19.92 19.76 -32.29
N GLY A 106 -20.58 18.87 -33.02
CA GLY A 106 -21.62 17.99 -32.46
C GLY A 106 -21.10 16.70 -31.83
N VAL A 107 -19.90 16.24 -32.21
CA VAL A 107 -19.37 14.93 -31.78
C VAL A 107 -17.98 15.06 -31.18
N ILE A 108 -17.03 15.65 -31.91
CA ILE A 108 -15.61 15.64 -31.49
C ILE A 108 -15.42 16.48 -30.23
N GLN A 109 -15.89 17.73 -30.23
CA GLN A 109 -15.75 18.62 -29.06
C GLN A 109 -16.45 18.06 -27.79
N PRO A 110 -17.72 17.59 -27.85
CA PRO A 110 -18.36 16.96 -26.70
C PRO A 110 -17.63 15.69 -26.23
N TYR A 111 -17.10 14.90 -27.15
CA TYR A 111 -16.31 13.71 -26.80
C TYR A 111 -15.03 14.08 -26.05
N ASP A 112 -14.25 15.04 -26.55
CA ASP A 112 -13.02 15.49 -25.91
C ASP A 112 -13.30 16.07 -24.51
N GLU A 113 -14.38 16.84 -24.37
CA GLU A 113 -14.82 17.34 -23.08
C GLU A 113 -15.23 16.21 -22.12
N ALA A 114 -15.97 15.21 -22.61
CA ALA A 114 -16.36 14.05 -21.82
C ALA A 114 -15.14 13.22 -21.37
N VAL A 115 -14.14 13.04 -22.23
CA VAL A 115 -12.88 12.37 -21.88
C VAL A 115 -12.12 13.15 -20.81
N ARG A 116 -12.05 14.49 -20.95
CA ARG A 116 -11.43 15.37 -19.96
C ARG A 116 -12.13 15.25 -18.59
N LEU A 117 -13.45 15.32 -18.57
CA LEU A 117 -14.25 15.19 -17.34
C LEU A 117 -14.12 13.79 -16.72
N ASN A 118 -14.15 12.73 -17.52
CA ASN A 118 -13.95 11.36 -17.05
C ASN A 118 -12.56 11.18 -16.41
N ASN A 119 -11.52 11.75 -17.02
CA ASN A 119 -10.17 11.71 -16.45
C ASN A 119 -10.07 12.50 -15.14
N ALA A 120 -10.74 13.66 -15.05
CA ALA A 120 -10.84 14.40 -13.79
C ALA A 120 -11.56 13.57 -12.71
N LEU A 121 -12.67 12.93 -13.06
CA LEU A 121 -13.44 12.07 -12.15
C LEU A 121 -12.61 10.88 -11.66
N LYS A 122 -11.87 10.21 -12.55
CA LYS A 122 -10.95 9.12 -12.17
C LYS A 122 -9.89 9.59 -11.17
N ARG A 123 -9.30 10.77 -11.38
CA ARG A 123 -8.31 11.35 -10.45
C ARG A 123 -8.93 11.71 -9.10
N ILE A 124 -10.15 12.24 -9.09
CA ILE A 124 -10.89 12.54 -7.86
C ILE A 124 -11.18 11.24 -7.10
N HIS A 125 -11.64 10.20 -7.79
CA HIS A 125 -11.95 8.90 -7.19
C HIS A 125 -10.72 8.28 -6.52
N VAL A 126 -9.57 8.23 -7.22
CA VAL A 126 -8.31 7.72 -6.66
C VAL A 126 -7.87 8.55 -5.45
N THR A 127 -7.96 9.89 -5.53
CA THR A 127 -7.62 10.78 -4.41
C THR A 127 -8.53 10.52 -3.20
N LEU A 128 -9.82 10.34 -3.43
CA LEU A 128 -10.81 10.11 -2.39
C LEU A 128 -10.63 8.76 -1.70
N ASP A 129 -10.30 7.71 -2.46
CA ASP A 129 -10.00 6.39 -1.90
C ASP A 129 -8.70 6.41 -1.08
N LEU A 130 -7.67 7.11 -1.57
CA LEU A 130 -6.44 7.32 -0.80
C LEU A 130 -6.71 8.07 0.51
N LEU A 131 -7.53 9.13 0.45
CA LEU A 131 -7.90 9.93 1.61
C LEU A 131 -8.69 9.10 2.62
N ARG A 132 -9.71 8.35 2.18
CA ARG A 132 -10.51 7.48 3.06
C ARG A 132 -9.65 6.46 3.79
N SER A 133 -8.79 5.76 3.07
CA SER A 133 -7.94 4.74 3.68
C SER A 133 -6.88 5.34 4.61
N SER A 134 -6.35 6.52 4.27
CA SER A 134 -5.44 7.27 5.14
C SER A 134 -6.15 7.76 6.41
N SER A 135 -7.37 8.29 6.28
CA SER A 135 -8.19 8.71 7.43
C SER A 135 -8.54 7.54 8.33
N TYR A 136 -8.86 6.37 7.77
CA TYR A 136 -9.07 5.14 8.54
C TYR A 136 -7.81 4.76 9.33
N PHE A 137 -6.64 4.80 8.71
CA PHE A 137 -5.38 4.55 9.41
C PHE A 137 -5.09 5.56 10.52
N ILE A 138 -5.32 6.86 10.28
CA ILE A 138 -5.18 7.90 11.32
C ILE A 138 -6.12 7.64 12.50
N PHE A 139 -7.35 7.20 12.22
CA PHE A 139 -8.29 6.82 13.26
C PHE A 139 -7.79 5.62 14.09
N LEU A 140 -7.19 4.61 13.45
CA LEU A 140 -6.55 3.50 14.17
C LEU A 140 -5.39 3.97 15.05
N LEU A 141 -4.57 4.92 14.57
CA LEU A 141 -3.49 5.52 15.36
C LEU A 141 -4.02 6.30 16.56
N GLN A 142 -5.08 7.10 16.37
CA GLN A 142 -5.69 7.85 17.46
C GLN A 142 -6.24 6.90 18.53
N GLN A 143 -6.94 5.84 18.12
CA GLN A 143 -7.40 4.81 19.05
C GLN A 143 -6.24 4.13 19.78
N LEU A 144 -5.11 3.91 19.10
CA LEU A 144 -3.93 3.32 19.70
C LEU A 144 -3.38 4.21 20.81
N GLU A 145 -3.25 5.52 20.57
CA GLU A 145 -2.80 6.47 21.57
C GLU A 145 -3.77 6.63 22.76
N GLU A 146 -5.08 6.64 22.50
CA GLU A 146 -6.10 6.75 23.55
C GLU A 146 -6.08 5.53 24.47
N LEU A 147 -6.00 4.32 23.91
CA LEU A 147 -5.96 3.08 24.68
C LEU A 147 -4.64 2.90 25.44
N ASP A 148 -3.53 3.35 24.85
CA ASP A 148 -2.21 3.29 25.47
C ASP A 148 -2.14 4.23 26.70
N LYS A 149 -2.71 5.43 26.60
CA LYS A 149 -2.78 6.40 27.72
C LYS A 149 -3.73 5.97 28.83
N ALA A 150 -4.84 5.34 28.49
CA ALA A 150 -5.86 4.96 29.46
C ALA A 150 -5.43 3.81 30.37
N ASP A 151 -4.37 3.08 30.00
CA ASP A 151 -3.88 1.85 30.65
C ASP A 151 -4.94 0.76 30.88
N SER A 152 -6.14 0.94 30.31
CA SER A 152 -7.35 0.35 30.90
C SER A 152 -7.80 -0.94 30.24
N ASN A 153 -7.14 -1.42 29.16
CA ASN A 153 -7.53 -2.69 28.56
C ASN A 153 -6.46 -3.28 27.61
N MET A 154 -5.58 -4.15 28.12
CA MET A 154 -4.55 -4.85 27.34
C MET A 154 -5.16 -5.66 26.17
N VAL A 155 -6.34 -6.26 26.38
CA VAL A 155 -6.99 -7.13 25.39
C VAL A 155 -7.46 -6.31 24.19
N ARG A 156 -8.06 -5.15 24.44
CA ARG A 156 -8.48 -4.24 23.38
C ARG A 156 -7.29 -3.67 22.62
N LEU A 157 -6.20 -3.35 23.32
CA LEU A 157 -4.96 -2.88 22.71
C LEU A 157 -4.33 -3.95 21.81
N ALA A 158 -4.28 -5.21 22.26
CA ALA A 158 -3.80 -6.34 21.46
C ALA A 158 -4.63 -6.54 20.18
N ARG A 159 -5.97 -6.48 20.28
CA ARG A 159 -6.85 -6.57 19.10
C ARG A 159 -6.61 -5.44 18.10
N LEU A 160 -6.45 -4.21 18.59
CA LEU A 160 -6.17 -3.05 17.74
C LEU A 160 -4.80 -3.19 17.03
N MET A 161 -3.77 -3.66 17.75
CA MET A 161 -2.46 -3.92 17.15
C MET A 161 -2.52 -4.99 16.05
N VAL A 162 -3.32 -6.05 16.23
CA VAL A 162 -3.56 -7.05 15.18
C VAL A 162 -4.27 -6.42 13.97
N GLN A 163 -5.30 -5.58 14.19
CA GLN A 163 -5.98 -4.87 13.09
C GLN A 163 -5.03 -3.97 12.30
N ILE A 164 -4.13 -3.25 12.99
CA ILE A 164 -3.11 -2.41 12.35
C ILE A 164 -2.11 -3.28 11.59
N HIS A 165 -1.68 -4.41 12.15
CA HIS A 165 -0.81 -5.35 11.46
C HIS A 165 -1.47 -5.91 10.18
N GLU A 166 -2.73 -6.34 10.27
CA GLU A 166 -3.52 -6.79 9.12
C GLU A 166 -3.66 -5.71 8.05
N PHE A 167 -3.81 -4.44 8.44
CA PHE A 167 -3.84 -3.32 7.51
C PHE A 167 -2.53 -3.24 6.70
N TYR A 168 -1.36 -3.31 7.37
CA TYR A 168 -0.08 -3.33 6.66
C TYR A 168 0.07 -4.56 5.76
N VAL A 169 -0.32 -5.75 6.22
CA VAL A 169 -0.25 -6.99 5.42
C VAL A 169 -1.15 -6.89 4.18
N LYS A 170 -2.34 -6.31 4.29
CA LYS A 170 -3.26 -6.09 3.16
C LYS A 170 -2.67 -5.12 2.14
N GLU A 171 -2.03 -4.04 2.60
CA GLU A 171 -1.36 -3.07 1.74
C GLU A 171 -0.11 -3.63 1.05
N GLU A 172 0.69 -4.46 1.73
CA GLU A 172 1.87 -5.12 1.14
C GLU A 172 1.49 -6.16 0.08
N ARG A 173 0.37 -6.86 0.26
CA ARG A 173 -0.16 -7.82 -0.72
C ARG A 173 -0.79 -7.15 -1.95
N GLY A 174 -0.78 -5.81 -2.03
CA GLY A 174 -1.26 -5.06 -3.20
C GLY A 174 -2.78 -5.12 -3.40
N ALA A 175 -3.54 -5.31 -2.33
CA ALA A 175 -5.01 -5.48 -2.42
C ALA A 175 -5.75 -4.19 -2.84
N THR A 176 -5.13 -3.02 -2.68
CA THR A 176 -5.68 -1.75 -3.13
C THR A 176 -5.37 -1.52 -4.61
N ARG A 177 -6.41 -1.55 -5.45
CA ARG A 177 -6.37 -1.28 -6.91
C ARG A 177 -5.98 0.18 -7.24
N GLY A 178 -4.85 0.67 -6.72
CA GLY A 178 -4.43 2.07 -6.79
C GLY A 178 -3.02 2.33 -6.25
N ALA A 179 -2.70 3.61 -5.98
CA ALA A 179 -1.43 4.01 -5.36
C ALA A 179 -1.36 3.49 -3.92
N SER A 180 -0.34 2.69 -3.61
CA SER A 180 -0.15 2.09 -2.28
C SER A 180 -0.07 3.15 -1.17
N LEU A 181 -0.78 2.92 -0.06
CA LEU A 181 -0.77 3.80 1.11
C LEU A 181 0.59 3.85 1.79
N LEU A 182 1.44 2.83 1.59
CA LEU A 182 2.80 2.76 2.14
C LEU A 182 3.73 3.83 1.56
N ARG A 183 3.33 4.50 0.46
CA ARG A 183 4.06 5.65 -0.08
C ARG A 183 3.85 6.92 0.75
N ILE A 184 2.80 6.96 1.57
CA ILE A 184 2.52 8.08 2.45
C ILE A 184 3.50 8.01 3.62
N ARG A 185 4.33 9.06 3.74
CA ARG A 185 5.38 9.15 4.76
C ARG A 185 4.87 8.88 6.17
N LEU A 186 3.74 9.48 6.55
CA LEU A 186 3.13 9.28 7.86
C LEU A 186 2.88 7.80 8.17
N ILE A 187 2.23 7.08 7.25
CA ILE A 187 1.89 5.66 7.42
C ILE A 187 3.16 4.81 7.51
N ARG A 188 4.15 5.09 6.67
CA ARG A 188 5.41 4.35 6.68
C ARG A 188 6.21 4.58 7.96
N ASP A 189 6.33 5.84 8.40
CA ASP A 189 7.18 6.22 9.53
C ASP A 189 6.56 5.75 10.85
N SER A 190 5.22 5.71 10.97
CA SER A 190 4.52 5.17 12.15
C SER A 190 4.76 3.67 12.40
N ARG A 191 5.23 2.91 11.41
CA ARG A 191 5.41 1.46 11.52
C ARG A 191 6.38 1.06 12.64
N ALA A 192 7.50 1.77 12.75
CA ALA A 192 8.51 1.48 13.76
C ALA A 192 7.98 1.73 15.17
N ASP A 193 7.25 2.84 15.36
CA ASP A 193 6.67 3.21 16.65
C ASP A 193 5.59 2.22 17.10
N ILE A 194 4.76 1.75 16.16
CA ILE A 194 3.75 0.72 16.44
C ILE A 194 4.40 -0.59 16.88
N GLU A 195 5.50 -1.00 16.23
CA GLU A 195 6.20 -2.24 16.61
C GLU A 195 6.85 -2.11 17.99
N ASN A 196 7.43 -0.95 18.32
CA ASN A 196 7.96 -0.68 19.66
C ASN A 196 6.86 -0.80 20.72
N LYS A 197 5.70 -0.18 20.50
CA LYS A 197 4.54 -0.29 21.39
C LYS A 197 4.04 -1.74 21.51
N ARG A 198 4.10 -2.52 20.43
CA ARG A 198 3.76 -3.95 20.45
C ARG A 198 4.70 -4.74 21.35
N LEU A 199 6.00 -4.45 21.30
CA LEU A 199 7.01 -5.07 22.16
C LEU A 199 6.82 -4.68 23.64
N GLU A 200 6.46 -3.43 23.91
CA GLU A 200 6.13 -2.96 25.27
C GLU A 200 4.90 -3.67 25.83
N LEU A 201 3.81 -3.75 25.06
CA LEU A 201 2.61 -4.48 25.46
C LEU A 201 2.92 -5.96 25.71
N ARG A 202 3.72 -6.58 24.83
CA ARG A 202 4.17 -7.96 25.01
C ARG A 202 4.92 -8.11 26.34
N SER A 203 5.87 -7.22 26.64
CA SER A 203 6.61 -7.22 27.90
C SER A 203 5.68 -7.15 29.11
N ARG A 204 4.68 -6.28 29.07
CA ARG A 204 3.65 -6.17 30.11
C ARG A 204 2.85 -7.46 30.28
N CYS A 205 2.42 -8.09 29.19
CA CYS A 205 1.68 -9.36 29.23
C CYS A 205 2.53 -10.48 29.84
N VAL A 206 3.80 -10.59 29.41
CA VAL A 206 4.75 -11.57 29.95
C VAL A 206 4.97 -11.35 31.44
N HIS A 207 5.11 -10.09 31.88
CA HIS A 207 5.28 -9.76 33.30
C HIS A 207 4.04 -10.16 34.12
N ALA A 208 2.84 -9.86 33.64
CA ALA A 208 1.59 -10.26 34.30
C ALA A 208 1.48 -11.78 34.48
N ILE A 209 1.88 -12.57 33.47
CA ILE A 209 1.89 -14.04 33.54
C ILE A 209 2.95 -14.56 34.50
N GLN A 210 4.15 -13.95 34.52
CA GLN A 210 5.26 -14.38 35.37
C GLN A 210 5.10 -13.99 36.84
N ALA A 211 4.39 -12.90 37.13
CA ALA A 211 4.17 -12.38 38.49
C ALA A 211 3.33 -13.31 39.38
N VAL A 212 2.54 -14.20 38.78
CA VAL A 212 1.72 -15.17 39.51
C VAL A 212 2.62 -16.22 40.12
N HIS A 213 2.55 -16.45 41.44
CA HIS A 213 3.24 -17.55 42.14
C HIS A 213 2.23 -18.48 42.81
N ASN A 214 2.62 -19.72 43.14
CA ASN A 214 1.74 -20.68 43.84
C ASN A 214 1.06 -20.08 45.08
N SER A 215 1.77 -19.22 45.83
CA SER A 215 1.27 -18.58 47.05
C SER A 215 0.30 -17.43 46.83
N ASN A 216 0.27 -16.83 45.63
CA ASN A 216 -0.54 -15.64 45.33
C ASN A 216 -1.44 -15.86 44.09
N PHE A 217 -1.70 -17.11 43.74
CA PHE A 217 -2.48 -17.42 42.56
C PHE A 217 -3.97 -17.37 42.87
N SER A 218 -4.64 -16.36 42.29
CA SER A 218 -6.08 -16.21 42.34
C SER A 218 -6.66 -16.39 40.93
N PRO A 219 -7.71 -17.22 40.76
CA PRO A 219 -8.35 -17.43 39.47
C PRO A 219 -9.14 -16.20 38.99
N ASP A 220 -9.43 -15.23 39.85
CA ASP A 220 -10.17 -14.01 39.51
C ASP A 220 -9.25 -12.81 39.18
N ASN A 221 -7.95 -13.06 38.97
CA ASN A 221 -7.00 -11.99 38.68
C ASN A 221 -7.21 -11.46 37.25
N GLN A 222 -7.83 -10.29 37.14
CA GLN A 222 -8.14 -9.65 35.87
C GLN A 222 -6.89 -9.28 35.06
N ASP A 223 -5.78 -8.90 35.70
CA ASP A 223 -4.54 -8.57 35.00
C ASP A 223 -3.90 -9.80 34.37
N LEU A 224 -3.98 -10.94 35.06
CA LEU A 224 -3.57 -12.23 34.52
C LEU A 224 -4.46 -12.64 33.33
N HIS A 225 -5.78 -12.56 33.47
CA HIS A 225 -6.72 -12.86 32.37
C HIS A 225 -6.42 -11.98 31.15
N ASN A 226 -6.28 -10.68 31.37
CA ASN A 226 -5.96 -9.73 30.33
C ASN A 226 -4.61 -10.06 29.69
N GLY A 227 -3.57 -10.38 30.47
CA GLY A 227 -2.25 -10.75 29.96
C GLY A 227 -2.25 -12.04 29.13
N LEU A 228 -2.95 -13.08 29.59
CA LEU A 228 -3.08 -14.37 28.89
C LEU A 228 -3.79 -14.19 27.54
N VAL A 229 -4.96 -13.56 27.55
CA VAL A 229 -5.76 -13.32 26.34
C VAL A 229 -5.02 -12.41 25.36
N SER A 230 -4.41 -11.33 25.85
CA SER A 230 -3.68 -10.38 25.00
C SER A 230 -2.47 -11.02 24.32
N LEU A 231 -1.67 -11.77 25.07
CA LEU A 231 -0.49 -12.43 24.51
C LEU A 231 -0.89 -13.50 23.47
N TYR A 232 -1.98 -14.22 23.72
CA TYR A 232 -2.53 -15.18 22.78
C TYR A 232 -2.96 -14.52 21.46
N ILE A 233 -3.67 -13.38 21.54
CA ILE A 233 -4.11 -12.62 20.37
C ILE A 233 -2.92 -12.07 19.59
N LEU A 234 -1.86 -11.63 20.27
CA LEU A 234 -0.65 -11.09 19.63
C LEU A 234 0.18 -12.17 18.94
N ASP A 235 0.44 -13.29 19.62
CA ASP A 235 1.21 -14.42 19.09
C ASP A 235 0.95 -15.71 19.89
N LYS A 236 0.22 -16.65 19.28
CA LYS A 236 -0.10 -17.97 19.86
C LYS A 236 1.15 -18.78 20.24
N LYS A 237 2.21 -18.77 19.42
CA LYS A 237 3.41 -19.56 19.68
C LYS A 237 4.20 -19.01 20.86
N ASP A 238 4.32 -17.69 20.89
CA ASP A 238 5.01 -17.01 21.99
C ASP A 238 4.26 -17.18 23.32
N PHE A 239 2.93 -17.04 23.30
CA PHE A 239 2.07 -17.32 24.44
C PHE A 239 2.35 -18.71 25.05
N LEU A 240 2.34 -19.76 24.22
CA LEU A 240 2.55 -21.14 24.67
C LEU A 240 3.92 -21.32 25.34
N SER A 241 4.97 -20.77 24.74
CA SER A 241 6.34 -20.80 25.29
C SER A 241 6.47 -20.02 26.60
N VAL A 242 5.85 -18.84 26.71
CA VAL A 242 5.86 -18.03 27.93
C VAL A 242 5.10 -18.73 29.05
N LEU A 243 3.91 -19.29 28.74
CA LEU A 243 3.10 -20.01 29.71
C LEU A 243 3.83 -21.24 30.24
N GLU A 244 4.44 -22.06 29.38
CA GLU A 244 5.21 -23.24 29.78
C GLU A 244 6.38 -22.89 30.71
N LYS A 245 7.09 -21.79 30.41
CA LYS A 245 8.19 -21.29 31.24
C LYS A 245 7.71 -20.79 32.61
N ALA A 246 6.66 -19.96 32.63
CA ALA A 246 6.15 -19.33 33.84
C ALA A 246 5.43 -20.32 34.79
N THR A 247 4.81 -21.36 34.22
CA THR A 247 4.00 -22.33 34.97
C THR A 247 4.81 -23.61 35.22
N VAL A 248 4.84 -24.54 34.26
CA VAL A 248 5.41 -25.89 34.39
C VAL A 248 6.88 -25.85 34.76
N ASN A 249 7.73 -25.15 34.01
CA ASN A 249 9.18 -25.21 34.23
C ASN A 249 9.56 -24.61 35.58
N ARG A 250 8.98 -23.47 35.94
CA ARG A 250 9.22 -22.83 37.24
C ARG A 250 8.74 -23.69 38.41
N LEU A 251 7.56 -24.29 38.29
CA LEU A 251 7.04 -25.18 39.33
C LEU A 251 7.92 -26.44 39.46
N VAL A 252 8.34 -27.02 38.34
CA VAL A 252 9.29 -28.15 38.32
C VAL A 252 10.58 -27.78 39.04
N ASP A 253 11.16 -26.61 38.78
CA ASP A 253 12.43 -26.21 39.39
C ASP A 253 12.30 -25.95 40.90
N SER A 254 11.18 -25.36 41.34
CA SER A 254 10.85 -25.17 42.76
C SER A 254 10.67 -26.51 43.48
N SER A 255 9.81 -27.38 42.96
CA SER A 255 9.54 -28.70 43.52
C SER A 255 10.78 -29.60 43.50
N LEU A 256 11.57 -29.55 42.42
CA LEU A 256 12.85 -30.27 42.34
C LEU A 256 13.80 -29.80 43.45
N THR A 257 13.88 -28.50 43.72
CA THR A 257 14.72 -27.97 44.79
C THR A 257 14.27 -28.47 46.16
N GLN A 258 12.96 -28.50 46.43
CA GLN A 258 12.39 -29.04 47.66
C GLN A 258 12.68 -30.54 47.83
N LEU A 259 12.43 -31.34 46.79
CA LEU A 259 12.70 -32.78 46.79
C LEU A 259 14.21 -33.09 46.89
N SER A 260 15.06 -32.28 46.27
CA SER A 260 16.51 -32.47 46.34
C SER A 260 17.05 -32.19 47.75
N ARG A 261 16.47 -31.23 48.46
CA ARG A 261 16.77 -30.98 49.87
C ARG A 261 16.25 -32.10 50.77
N SER A 262 15.07 -32.66 50.47
CA SER A 262 14.52 -33.79 51.24
C SER A 262 15.37 -35.06 51.13
N LEU A 263 16.08 -35.27 50.01
CA LEU A 263 17.05 -36.37 49.89
C LEU A 263 18.19 -36.29 50.92
N GLN A 264 18.55 -35.08 51.39
CA GLN A 264 19.57 -34.88 52.42
C GLN A 264 19.04 -35.21 53.83
N SER A 265 17.71 -35.19 54.03
CA SER A 265 17.03 -35.53 55.27
C SER A 265 15.82 -36.45 54.99
N PRO A 266 16.06 -37.76 54.79
CA PRO A 266 15.03 -38.71 54.35
C PRO A 266 13.81 -38.82 55.28
N ARG A 267 13.94 -38.42 56.56
CA ARG A 267 12.85 -38.43 57.55
C ARG A 267 11.68 -37.51 57.18
N ASN A 268 11.96 -36.42 56.46
CA ASN A 268 10.95 -35.45 56.04
C ASN A 268 10.48 -35.69 54.59
N PHE A 269 10.97 -36.74 53.93
CA PHE A 269 10.70 -36.98 52.51
C PHE A 269 9.20 -37.16 52.23
N THR A 270 8.52 -37.95 53.06
CA THR A 270 7.07 -38.21 52.94
C THR A 270 6.24 -36.93 53.02
N ALA A 271 6.52 -36.07 54.01
CA ALA A 271 5.82 -34.79 54.15
C ALA A 271 6.06 -33.89 52.93
N ILE A 272 7.32 -33.74 52.51
CA ILE A 272 7.68 -32.86 51.38
C ILE A 272 7.09 -33.36 50.06
N VAL A 273 7.04 -34.68 49.81
CA VAL A 273 6.41 -35.22 48.61
C VAL A 273 4.90 -35.00 48.63
N SER A 274 4.25 -35.20 49.77
CA SER A 274 2.82 -34.91 49.93
C SER A 274 2.52 -33.42 49.68
N ASP A 275 3.34 -32.53 50.22
CA ASP A 275 3.21 -31.08 50.03
C ASP A 275 3.40 -30.68 48.56
N VAL A 276 4.42 -31.24 47.89
CA VAL A 276 4.66 -31.01 46.45
C VAL A 276 3.47 -31.49 45.63
N LYS A 277 2.92 -32.67 45.96
CA LYS A 277 1.74 -33.20 45.27
C LYS A 277 0.54 -32.29 45.45
N HIS A 278 0.19 -31.94 46.68
CA HIS A 278 -0.97 -31.10 46.96
C HIS A 278 -0.84 -29.70 46.34
N SER A 279 0.32 -29.06 46.51
CA SER A 279 0.58 -27.71 45.96
C SER A 279 0.58 -27.70 44.43
N SER A 280 1.12 -28.74 43.79
CA SER A 280 1.10 -28.84 42.32
C SER A 280 -0.31 -29.05 41.78
N GLN A 281 -1.10 -29.92 42.40
CA GLN A 281 -2.49 -30.17 42.02
C GLN A 281 -3.34 -28.90 42.18
N GLU A 282 -3.28 -28.25 43.35
CA GLU A 282 -4.03 -27.01 43.60
C GLU A 282 -3.68 -25.90 42.59
N TYR A 283 -2.40 -25.78 42.23
CA TYR A 283 -1.95 -24.81 41.24
C TYR A 283 -2.51 -25.11 39.84
N PHE A 284 -2.44 -26.36 39.38
CA PHE A 284 -2.93 -26.73 38.04
C PHE A 284 -4.46 -26.70 37.95
N ASP A 285 -5.18 -27.02 39.03
CA ASP A 285 -6.64 -26.88 39.09
C ASP A 285 -7.05 -25.42 38.94
N LYS A 286 -6.41 -24.52 39.71
CA LYS A 286 -6.62 -23.07 39.55
C LYS A 286 -6.25 -22.58 38.15
N LEU A 287 -5.18 -23.11 37.55
CA LEU A 287 -4.73 -22.71 36.22
C LEU A 287 -5.70 -23.16 35.13
N ALA A 288 -6.24 -24.37 35.26
CA ALA A 288 -7.28 -24.87 34.38
C ALA A 288 -8.55 -24.01 34.46
N ILE A 289 -8.95 -23.57 35.66
CA ILE A 289 -10.08 -22.66 35.84
C ILE A 289 -9.81 -21.31 35.16
N THR A 290 -8.66 -20.69 35.45
CA THR A 290 -8.26 -19.42 34.82
C THR A 290 -8.25 -19.51 33.29
N LEU A 291 -7.65 -20.56 32.72
CA LEU A 291 -7.58 -20.76 31.28
C LEU A 291 -8.95 -21.00 30.63
N ASN A 292 -9.86 -21.69 31.32
CA ASN A 292 -11.23 -21.89 30.84
C ASN A 292 -12.08 -20.62 30.92
N ASN A 293 -11.83 -19.78 31.91
CA ASN A 293 -12.54 -18.51 32.09
C ASN A 293 -12.06 -17.41 31.12
N CYS A 294 -10.93 -17.62 30.43
CA CYS A 294 -10.42 -16.67 29.46
C CYS A 294 -11.14 -16.83 28.11
N GLU A 295 -11.99 -15.86 27.77
CA GLU A 295 -12.70 -15.84 26.50
C GLU A 295 -11.82 -15.35 25.35
N VAL A 296 -11.59 -16.21 24.36
CA VAL A 296 -10.93 -15.88 23.09
C VAL A 296 -11.89 -16.16 21.93
N PRO A 297 -11.89 -15.35 20.85
CA PRO A 297 -12.75 -15.60 19.71
C PRO A 297 -12.46 -16.98 19.09
N ASN A 298 -13.50 -17.81 19.00
CA ASN A 298 -13.54 -19.11 18.31
C ASN A 298 -12.66 -20.24 18.89
N GLU A 299 -11.91 -20.02 19.96
CA GLU A 299 -11.05 -21.05 20.57
C GLU A 299 -11.07 -20.93 22.09
N ASN A 300 -10.99 -22.07 22.78
CA ASN A 300 -10.75 -22.10 24.23
C ASN A 300 -9.24 -22.20 24.47
N LEU A 301 -8.70 -21.28 25.28
CA LEU A 301 -7.28 -21.21 25.64
C LEU A 301 -6.79 -22.51 26.27
N PHE A 302 -7.57 -23.10 27.17
CA PHE A 302 -7.25 -24.37 27.82
C PHE A 302 -7.05 -25.50 26.79
N ASN A 303 -7.95 -25.62 25.81
CA ASN A 303 -7.84 -26.64 24.77
C ASN A 303 -6.59 -26.44 23.89
N SER A 304 -6.27 -25.18 23.56
CA SER A 304 -5.06 -24.85 22.80
C SER A 304 -3.77 -25.19 23.56
N VAL A 305 -3.77 -25.00 24.88
CA VAL A 305 -2.63 -25.37 25.74
C VAL A 305 -2.50 -26.90 25.84
N LEU A 306 -3.61 -27.61 26.02
CA LEU A 306 -3.61 -29.07 26.07
C LEU A 306 -3.10 -29.69 24.77
N GLU A 307 -3.57 -29.20 23.61
CA GLU A 307 -3.10 -29.67 22.31
C GLU A 307 -1.59 -29.47 22.16
N HIS A 308 -1.07 -28.31 22.58
CA HIS A 308 0.37 -28.04 22.54
C HIS A 308 1.19 -28.96 23.45
N TRP A 309 0.62 -29.38 24.59
CA TRP A 309 1.29 -30.27 25.55
C TRP A 309 0.99 -31.76 25.30
N GLY A 310 0.41 -32.10 24.14
CA GLY A 310 0.21 -33.48 23.71
C GLY A 310 -1.07 -34.15 24.20
N GLY A 311 -2.07 -33.35 24.61
CA GLY A 311 -3.41 -33.83 25.01
C GLY A 311 -3.49 -34.43 26.42
N ASN A 312 -2.36 -34.52 27.12
CA ASN A 312 -2.28 -35.02 28.49
C ASN A 312 -2.68 -33.95 29.51
N ALA A 313 -3.07 -34.38 30.71
CA ALA A 313 -3.41 -33.44 31.77
C ALA A 313 -2.23 -32.51 32.11
N LEU A 314 -2.49 -31.26 32.51
CA LEU A 314 -1.43 -30.30 32.87
C LEU A 314 -0.50 -30.86 33.97
N THR A 315 -1.10 -31.59 34.93
CA THR A 315 -0.40 -32.28 36.03
C THR A 315 0.53 -33.39 35.53
N GLU A 316 0.12 -34.16 34.53
CA GLU A 316 0.91 -35.25 33.96
C GLU A 316 2.18 -34.71 33.28
N SER A 317 2.04 -33.63 32.51
CA SER A 317 3.18 -32.95 31.87
C SER A 317 4.20 -32.43 32.90
N PHE A 318 3.72 -31.94 34.04
CA PHE A 318 4.57 -31.55 35.16
C PHE A 318 5.31 -32.74 35.77
N TRP A 319 4.59 -33.83 36.08
CA TRP A 319 5.20 -35.01 36.70
C TRP A 319 6.24 -35.67 35.79
N ILE A 320 5.99 -35.80 34.48
CA ILE A 320 6.96 -36.33 33.51
C ILE A 320 8.28 -35.54 33.55
N LYS A 321 8.20 -34.20 33.53
CA LYS A 321 9.39 -33.34 33.57
C LYS A 321 10.09 -33.37 34.94
N LEU A 322 9.33 -33.29 36.03
CA LEU A 322 9.85 -33.30 37.39
C LEU A 322 10.59 -34.62 37.68
N THR A 323 9.95 -35.75 37.40
CA THR A 323 10.51 -37.08 37.64
C THR A 323 11.75 -37.34 36.80
N SER A 324 11.76 -36.94 35.53
CA SER A 324 12.96 -37.02 34.68
C SER A 324 14.16 -36.24 35.25
N LYS A 325 13.94 -35.00 35.70
CA LYS A 325 15.01 -34.21 36.35
C LYS A 325 15.41 -34.79 37.71
N PHE A 326 14.43 -35.24 38.49
CA PHE A 326 14.66 -35.81 39.82
C PHE A 326 15.43 -37.13 39.76
N LYS A 327 15.10 -38.02 38.81
CA LYS A 327 15.82 -39.26 38.51
C LYS A 327 17.30 -38.99 38.22
N LYS A 328 17.60 -37.98 37.40
CA LYS A 328 18.99 -37.55 37.13
C LYS A 328 19.70 -37.06 38.39
N ASN A 329 19.02 -36.32 39.26
CA ASN A 329 19.60 -35.85 40.51
C ASN A 329 19.89 -36.99 41.51
N ILE A 330 18.96 -37.94 41.64
CA ILE A 330 19.18 -39.16 42.43
C ILE A 330 20.37 -39.94 41.87
N ALA A 331 20.42 -40.18 40.55
CA ALA A 331 21.54 -40.89 39.92
C ALA A 331 22.89 -40.21 40.20
N ALA A 332 22.96 -38.88 40.08
CA ALA A 332 24.17 -38.12 40.40
C ALA A 332 24.55 -38.23 41.89
N THR A 333 23.56 -38.21 42.79
CA THR A 333 23.78 -38.38 44.23
C THR A 333 24.30 -39.78 44.56
N MET A 334 23.73 -40.82 43.94
CA MET A 334 24.14 -42.21 44.11
C MET A 334 25.55 -42.47 43.55
N ALA A 335 25.88 -41.89 42.39
CA ALA A 335 27.21 -42.00 41.77
C ALA A 335 28.32 -41.39 42.64
N ARG A 336 28.01 -40.35 43.43
CA ARG A 336 28.97 -39.72 44.36
C ARG A 336 29.32 -40.60 45.57
N GLY A 337 28.49 -41.60 45.90
CA GLY A 337 28.78 -42.58 46.96
C GLY A 337 28.94 -42.04 48.39
N GLY A 338 28.54 -40.78 48.65
CA GLY A 338 28.70 -40.12 49.94
C GLY A 338 27.70 -40.56 51.03
N PRO A 339 27.72 -39.93 52.22
CA PRO A 339 26.83 -40.25 53.33
C PRO A 339 25.33 -40.19 52.96
N ILE A 340 24.96 -39.25 52.10
CA ILE A 340 23.59 -39.10 51.59
C ILE A 340 23.17 -40.33 50.79
N ALA A 341 24.04 -40.85 49.91
CA ALA A 341 23.74 -42.04 49.11
C ALA A 341 23.56 -43.29 49.97
N LYS A 342 24.38 -43.44 51.03
CA LYS A 342 24.22 -44.54 52.01
C LYS A 342 22.90 -44.43 52.76
N ASN A 343 22.56 -43.25 53.26
CA ASN A 343 21.28 -43.00 53.93
C ASN A 343 20.09 -43.29 53.01
N LEU A 344 20.16 -42.90 51.74
CA LEU A 344 19.08 -43.17 50.77
C LEU A 344 18.83 -44.67 50.55
N ARG A 345 19.86 -45.52 50.59
CA ARG A 345 19.68 -46.98 50.52
C ARG A 345 18.93 -47.53 51.73
N VAL A 346 19.33 -47.08 52.93
CA VAL A 346 18.70 -47.50 54.20
C VAL A 346 17.23 -47.09 54.26
N TYR A 347 16.90 -45.89 53.79
CA TYR A 347 15.54 -45.35 53.82
C TYR A 347 14.70 -45.69 52.57
N TYR A 348 15.26 -46.37 51.56
CA TYR A 348 14.59 -46.69 50.30
C TYR A 348 13.25 -47.43 50.48
N PRO A 349 13.13 -48.47 51.32
CA PRO A 349 11.85 -49.16 51.52
C PRO A 349 10.77 -48.23 52.08
N GLY A 350 11.13 -47.33 53.00
CA GLY A 350 10.22 -46.34 53.56
C GLY A 350 9.80 -45.28 52.54
N ILE A 351 10.74 -44.82 51.71
CA ILE A 351 10.45 -43.90 50.60
C ILE A 351 9.49 -44.56 49.60
N LYS A 352 9.74 -45.81 49.21
CA LYS A 352 8.91 -46.55 48.26
C LYS A 352 7.47 -46.73 48.77
N ASN A 353 7.30 -47.17 50.01
CA ASN A 353 5.97 -47.34 50.61
C ASN A 353 5.24 -46.00 50.71
N SER A 354 5.92 -44.96 51.15
CA SER A 354 5.36 -43.61 51.22
C SER A 354 4.87 -43.08 49.87
N LEU A 355 5.57 -43.40 48.77
CA LEU A 355 5.14 -43.00 47.42
C LEU A 355 3.89 -43.76 46.97
N VAL A 356 3.77 -45.04 47.31
CA VAL A 356 2.55 -45.83 47.03
C VAL A 356 1.34 -45.24 47.78
N ASP A 357 1.53 -44.85 49.03
CA ASP A 357 0.47 -44.28 49.88
C ASP A 357 0.09 -42.85 49.47
N THR A 358 1.03 -42.06 48.93
CA THR A 358 0.79 -40.65 48.59
C THR A 358 0.12 -40.48 47.22
N PHE A 359 0.41 -41.36 46.25
CA PHE A 359 -0.06 -41.22 44.87
C PHE A 359 -1.23 -42.14 44.54
N ASN A 360 -2.46 -41.62 44.50
CA ASN A 360 -3.66 -42.38 44.11
C ASN A 360 -3.74 -42.70 42.61
N VAL A 361 -3.16 -41.85 41.75
CA VAL A 361 -3.18 -42.01 40.29
C VAL A 361 -2.04 -42.92 39.85
N GLU A 362 -2.36 -43.97 39.10
CA GLU A 362 -1.40 -45.01 38.71
C GLU A 362 -0.30 -44.49 37.78
N SER A 363 -0.61 -43.60 36.84
CA SER A 363 0.38 -43.00 35.93
C SER A 363 1.41 -42.14 36.68
N GLU A 364 0.98 -41.23 37.55
CA GLU A 364 1.85 -40.40 38.38
C GLU A 364 2.70 -41.26 39.33
N ARG A 365 2.08 -42.26 39.97
CA ARG A 365 2.76 -43.20 40.86
C ARG A 365 3.89 -43.92 40.14
N ASN A 366 3.65 -44.44 38.94
CA ASN A 366 4.64 -45.17 38.15
C ASN A 366 5.82 -44.28 37.74
N LEU A 367 5.56 -43.02 37.35
CA LEU A 367 6.62 -42.06 37.01
C LEU A 367 7.54 -41.76 38.20
N VAL A 368 6.98 -41.54 39.39
CA VAL A 368 7.77 -41.21 40.58
C VAL A 368 8.50 -42.45 41.11
N LEU A 369 7.88 -43.63 41.08
CA LEU A 369 8.53 -44.89 41.43
C LEU A 369 9.69 -45.23 40.50
N ASP A 370 9.55 -45.01 39.18
CA ASP A 370 10.65 -45.18 38.23
C ASP A 370 11.83 -44.24 38.54
N ALA A 371 11.55 -42.99 38.94
CA ALA A 371 12.61 -42.04 39.30
C ALA A 371 13.44 -42.50 40.51
N VAL A 372 12.81 -43.16 41.48
CA VAL A 372 13.45 -43.63 42.72
C VAL A 372 14.05 -45.05 42.57
N SER A 373 13.64 -45.81 41.55
CA SER A 373 14.14 -47.17 41.27
C SER A 373 15.65 -47.27 41.00
N ILE A 374 16.31 -46.15 40.67
CA ILE A 374 17.77 -46.07 40.50
C ILE A 374 18.53 -46.33 41.82
N ILE A 375 17.88 -46.15 42.97
CA ILE A 375 18.51 -46.43 44.26
C ILE A 375 18.69 -47.96 44.38
N PRO A 376 19.92 -48.48 44.43
CA PRO A 376 20.16 -49.91 44.56
C PRO A 376 19.62 -50.37 45.92
N THR A 377 18.73 -51.35 45.91
CA THR A 377 18.52 -52.23 47.06
C THR A 377 19.77 -53.06 47.26
N GLU A 378 20.27 -53.16 48.50
CA GLU A 378 21.40 -54.04 48.83
C GLU A 378 21.18 -55.48 48.35
#